data_AF-A0A6G3WP55-F1
#
_entry.id   AF-A0A6G3WP55-F1
#
_cell.length_a   1.000
_cell.length_b   1.000
_cell.length_c   1.000
_cell.angle_alpha   90.00
_cell.angle_beta   90.00
_cell.angle_gamma   90.00
#
_symmetry.space_group_name_H-M   'P 1'
#
loop_
_entity.id
_entity.type
_entity.pdbx_description
1 polymer ?
#
loop_
_entity_poly.entity_id
_entity_poly.type
_entity_poly.pdbx_seq_one_letter_code
_entity_poly.pdbx_strand_id
1 'polypeptide(L)'
;AYVRVLETLASAPTAPAGTVELLTAQDRRRVLDDGDALAPAAEDPTGSLPERFARAVALDPDATAVTDGDRALSYRELDALSDRMAHLLSAHGAGPGTFVALS
;
A
#
# COMPACT_ATOMS: atom_id res chain seq x y z
N ALA A 1 34.00 2.73 -6.41
CA ALA A 1 33.44 3.93 -5.74
C ALA A 1 34.54 4.79 -5.10
N TYR A 2 35.32 4.26 -4.14
CA TYR A 2 36.28 5.05 -3.34
C TYR A 2 37.37 5.77 -4.15
N VAL A 3 37.93 5.14 -5.18
CA VAL A 3 38.96 5.73 -6.05
C VAL A 3 38.46 6.99 -6.78
N ARG A 4 37.21 6.97 -7.29
CA ARG A 4 36.60 8.11 -8.00
C ARG A 4 36.39 9.32 -7.09
N VAL A 5 36.07 9.08 -5.82
CA VAL A 5 35.94 10.16 -4.81
C VAL A 5 37.28 10.83 -4.60
N LEU A 6 38.35 10.04 -4.47
CA LEU A 6 39.71 10.55 -4.31
C LEU A 6 40.20 11.29 -5.56
N GLU A 7 39.88 10.81 -6.77
CA GLU A 7 40.21 11.49 -8.04
C GLU A 7 39.46 12.83 -8.21
N THR A 8 38.18 12.87 -7.83
CA THR A 8 37.37 14.10 -7.93
C THR A 8 37.80 15.14 -6.90
N LEU A 9 38.11 14.72 -5.67
CA LEU A 9 38.64 15.60 -4.63
C LEU A 9 40.08 16.05 -4.94
N ALA A 10 40.91 15.20 -5.56
CA ALA A 10 42.26 15.57 -5.98
C ALA A 10 42.28 16.57 -7.15
N SER A 11 41.30 16.51 -8.05
CA SER A 11 41.17 17.43 -9.19
C SER A 11 40.49 18.75 -8.85
N ALA A 12 39.71 18.82 -7.76
CA ALA A 12 39.08 20.04 -7.28
C ALA A 12 39.10 20.14 -5.72
N PRO A 13 40.27 20.41 -5.12
CA PRO A 13 40.49 20.28 -3.68
C PRO A 13 39.74 21.29 -2.80
N THR A 14 39.28 22.41 -3.37
CA THR A 14 38.47 23.43 -2.68
C THR A 14 36.96 23.30 -2.93
N ALA A 15 36.53 22.31 -3.73
CA ALA A 15 35.11 22.09 -3.97
C ALA A 15 34.44 21.46 -2.72
N PRO A 16 33.20 21.85 -2.39
CA PRO A 16 32.47 21.24 -1.29
C PRO A 16 32.31 19.74 -1.50
N ALA A 17 32.64 18.92 -0.48
CA ALA A 17 32.56 17.46 -0.59
C ALA A 17 31.16 16.95 -0.98
N GLY A 18 30.10 17.73 -0.72
CA GLY A 18 28.71 17.39 -1.09
C GLY A 18 28.40 17.46 -2.60
N THR A 19 29.29 18.00 -3.44
CA THR A 19 29.08 18.06 -4.90
C THR A 19 29.69 16.88 -5.65
N VAL A 20 30.35 15.94 -4.96
CA VAL A 20 30.97 14.77 -5.56
C VAL A 20 29.88 13.74 -5.88
N GLU A 21 29.64 13.50 -7.17
CA GLU A 21 28.70 12.49 -7.63
C GLU A 21 29.26 11.09 -7.36
N LEU A 22 28.71 10.39 -6.35
CA LEU A 22 29.18 9.06 -5.92
C LEU A 22 28.68 7.95 -6.84
N LEU A 23 27.47 8.10 -7.35
CA LEU A 23 26.85 7.14 -8.26
C LEU A 23 27.33 7.40 -9.69
N THR A 24 27.59 6.32 -10.43
CA THR A 24 27.74 6.44 -11.88
C THR A 24 26.37 6.57 -12.54
N ALA A 25 26.33 7.04 -13.78
CA ALA A 25 25.09 7.01 -14.58
C ALA A 25 24.51 5.60 -14.72
N GLN A 26 25.32 4.56 -14.59
CA GLN A 26 24.88 3.16 -14.59
C GLN A 26 24.27 2.77 -13.24
N ASP A 27 24.88 3.18 -12.12
CA ASP A 27 24.33 2.92 -10.79
C ASP A 27 23.01 3.67 -10.58
N ARG A 28 22.93 4.91 -11.07
CA ARG A 28 21.70 5.72 -11.03
C ARG A 28 20.57 5.07 -11.84
N ARG A 29 20.88 4.51 -13.02
CA ARG A 29 19.91 3.75 -13.82
C ARG A 29 19.42 2.52 -13.08
N ARG A 30 20.32 1.72 -12.51
CA ARG A 30 19.94 0.54 -11.70
C ARG A 30 19.02 0.88 -10.54
N VAL A 31 19.31 1.95 -9.79
CA VAL A 31 18.47 2.38 -8.67
C VAL A 31 17.06 2.80 -9.14
N LEU A 32 16.96 3.43 -10.31
CA LEU A 32 15.66 3.81 -10.88
C LEU A 32 14.92 2.60 -11.44
N ASP A 33 15.59 1.72 -12.16
CA ASP A 33 15.00 0.51 -12.76
C ASP A 33 14.51 -0.47 -11.67
N ASP A 34 15.31 -0.68 -10.62
CA ASP A 34 14.95 -1.52 -9.48
C ASP A 34 13.84 -0.86 -8.65
N GLY A 35 13.88 0.47 -8.50
CA GLY A 35 12.87 1.25 -7.79
C GLY A 35 11.51 1.24 -8.49
N ASP A 36 11.49 1.36 -9.82
CA ASP A 36 10.27 1.30 -10.63
C ASP A 36 9.69 -0.12 -10.67
N ALA A 37 10.53 -1.17 -10.59
CA ALA A 37 10.06 -2.55 -10.46
C ALA A 37 9.40 -2.84 -9.09
N LEU A 38 9.79 -2.08 -8.06
CA LEU A 38 9.20 -2.10 -6.72
C LEU A 38 8.05 -1.10 -6.55
N ALA A 39 7.81 -0.24 -7.54
CA ALA A 39 6.69 0.67 -7.49
C ALA A 39 5.39 -0.17 -7.48
N PRO A 40 4.46 0.12 -6.55
CA PRO A 40 3.16 -0.52 -6.61
C PRO A 40 2.58 -0.26 -8.00
N ALA A 41 2.05 -1.31 -8.63
CA ALA A 41 1.29 -1.16 -9.86
C ALA A 41 0.30 -0.01 -9.67
N ALA A 42 0.24 0.89 -10.65
CA ALA A 42 -0.63 2.08 -10.62
C ALA A 42 -1.99 1.71 -10.01
N GLU A 43 -2.48 2.57 -9.09
CA GLU A 43 -3.65 2.34 -8.22
C GLU A 43 -4.60 1.29 -8.79
N ASP A 44 -4.71 0.15 -8.09
CA ASP A 44 -5.52 -0.99 -8.51
C ASP A 44 -6.90 -0.48 -8.99
N PRO A 45 -7.24 -0.63 -10.30
CA PRO A 45 -8.43 -0.02 -10.89
C PRO A 45 -9.73 -0.60 -10.34
N THR A 46 -9.65 -1.58 -9.44
CA THR A 46 -10.79 -2.30 -8.89
C THR A 46 -11.51 -1.59 -7.74
N GLY A 47 -10.94 -0.50 -7.20
CA GLY A 47 -11.50 0.31 -6.12
C GLY A 47 -11.05 -0.15 -4.72
N SER A 48 -11.52 0.55 -3.70
CA SER A 48 -11.32 0.21 -2.29
C SER A 48 -11.87 -1.18 -1.94
N LEU A 49 -11.37 -1.77 -0.85
CA LEU A 49 -11.85 -3.09 -0.40
C LEU A 49 -13.39 -3.13 -0.18
N PRO A 50 -14.03 -2.12 0.45
CA PRO A 50 -15.49 -2.08 0.55
C PRO A 50 -16.20 -2.06 -0.81
N GLU A 51 -15.68 -1.34 -1.81
CA GLU A 51 -16.27 -1.32 -3.16
C GLU A 51 -16.16 -2.68 -3.86
N ARG A 52 -15.02 -3.36 -3.69
CA ARG A 52 -14.82 -4.72 -4.21
C ARG A 52 -15.75 -5.71 -3.53
N PHE A 53 -15.96 -5.57 -2.22
CA PHE A 53 -16.89 -6.40 -1.46
C PHE A 53 -18.34 -6.16 -1.90
N ALA A 54 -18.78 -4.92 -2.02
CA ALA A 54 -20.12 -4.59 -2.51
C ALA A 54 -20.38 -5.15 -3.92
N ARG A 55 -19.36 -5.16 -4.79
CA ARG A 55 -19.46 -5.81 -6.12
C ARG A 55 -19.67 -7.33 -6.02
N ALA A 56 -19.01 -7.99 -5.06
CA ALA A 56 -19.20 -9.43 -4.82
C ALA A 56 -20.61 -9.72 -4.28
N VAL A 57 -21.11 -8.91 -3.34
CA VAL A 57 -22.49 -9.00 -2.83
C VAL A 57 -23.52 -8.84 -3.94
N ALA A 58 -23.30 -7.90 -4.86
CA ALA A 58 -24.18 -7.69 -6.01
C ALA A 58 -24.13 -8.83 -7.04
N LEU A 59 -22.99 -9.52 -7.16
CA LEU A 59 -22.80 -10.61 -8.12
C LEU A 59 -23.52 -11.89 -7.69
N ASP A 60 -23.35 -12.29 -6.43
CA ASP A 60 -24.01 -13.46 -5.85
C ASP A 60 -24.25 -13.26 -4.34
N PRO A 61 -25.41 -12.69 -3.97
CA PRO A 61 -25.70 -12.32 -2.58
C PRO A 61 -25.91 -13.53 -1.67
N ASP A 62 -26.36 -14.65 -2.22
CA ASP A 62 -26.71 -15.87 -1.47
C ASP A 62 -25.53 -16.86 -1.41
N ALA A 63 -24.46 -16.64 -2.17
CA ALA A 63 -23.22 -17.40 -2.04
C ALA A 63 -22.61 -17.26 -0.64
N THR A 64 -22.08 -18.38 -0.13
CA THR A 64 -21.34 -18.42 1.13
C THR A 64 -20.07 -17.56 1.05
N ALA A 65 -20.00 -16.54 1.90
CA ALA A 65 -18.85 -15.64 2.01
C ALA A 65 -17.83 -16.14 3.04
N VAL A 66 -18.31 -16.56 4.22
CA VAL A 66 -17.47 -16.96 5.35
C VAL A 66 -18.10 -18.16 6.07
N THR A 67 -17.26 -19.07 6.55
CA THR A 67 -17.66 -20.19 7.40
C THR A 67 -16.87 -20.19 8.71
N ASP A 68 -17.53 -20.57 9.80
CA ASP A 68 -16.95 -20.77 11.14
C ASP A 68 -17.59 -22.00 11.77
N GLY A 69 -16.88 -23.13 11.71
CA GLY A 69 -17.43 -24.44 12.08
C GLY A 69 -18.71 -24.77 11.28
N ASP A 70 -19.81 -24.98 11.99
CA ASP A 70 -21.12 -25.30 11.40
C ASP A 70 -21.89 -24.05 10.92
N ARG A 71 -21.34 -22.85 11.13
CA ARG A 71 -21.97 -21.59 10.72
C ARG A 71 -21.44 -21.16 9.37
N ALA A 72 -22.34 -20.74 8.50
CA ALA A 72 -22.02 -20.11 7.23
C ALA A 72 -22.78 -18.79 7.14
N LEU A 73 -22.11 -17.75 6.64
CA LEU A 73 -22.73 -16.47 6.30
C LEU A 73 -22.64 -16.28 4.80
N SER A 74 -23.76 -15.92 4.20
CA SER A 74 -23.81 -15.44 2.82
C SER A 74 -23.18 -14.05 2.70
N TYR A 75 -22.82 -13.66 1.47
CA TYR A 75 -22.33 -12.30 1.20
C TYR A 75 -23.32 -11.23 1.69
N ARG A 76 -24.62 -11.41 1.47
CA ARG A 76 -25.67 -10.49 1.96
C ARG A 76 -25.71 -10.39 3.48
N GLU A 77 -25.60 -11.51 4.19
CA GLU A 77 -25.64 -11.51 5.66
C GLU A 77 -24.41 -10.86 6.25
N LEU A 78 -23.24 -11.12 5.66
CA LEU A 78 -21.99 -10.50 6.06
C LEU A 78 -22.00 -8.99 5.82
N ASP A 79 -22.53 -8.54 4.68
CA ASP A 79 -22.71 -7.12 4.35
C ASP A 79 -23.58 -6.41 5.38
N ALA A 80 -24.74 -6.97 5.70
CA ALA A 80 -25.64 -6.40 6.70
C ALA A 80 -25.03 -6.36 8.11
N LEU A 81 -24.19 -7.34 8.48
CA LEU A 81 -23.45 -7.32 9.74
C LEU A 81 -22.36 -6.25 9.75
N SER A 82 -21.62 -6.14 8.65
CA SER A 82 -20.57 -5.13 8.44
C SER A 82 -21.15 -3.71 8.53
N ASP A 83 -22.26 -3.44 7.86
CA ASP A 83 -22.94 -2.15 7.89
C ASP A 83 -23.42 -1.76 9.29
N ARG A 84 -23.98 -2.70 10.04
CA ARG A 84 -24.34 -2.47 11.44
C ARG A 84 -23.12 -2.10 12.28
N MET A 85 -22.00 -2.79 12.08
CA MET A 85 -20.75 -2.49 12.78
C MET A 85 -20.22 -1.11 12.38
N ALA A 86 -20.24 -0.77 11.09
CA ALA A 86 -19.80 0.53 10.58
C ALA A 86 -20.61 1.68 11.18
N HIS A 87 -21.93 1.55 11.26
CA HIS A 87 -22.80 2.52 11.92
C HIS A 87 -22.52 2.64 13.42
N LEU A 88 -22.31 1.52 14.12
CA LEU A 88 -21.95 1.54 15.53
C LEU A 88 -20.62 2.26 15.75
N LEU A 89 -19.57 1.92 14.99
CA LEU A 89 -18.27 2.57 15.09
C LEU A 89 -18.37 4.06 14.79
N SER A 90 -19.11 4.44 13.74
CA SER A 90 -19.36 5.85 13.39
C SER A 90 -20.08 6.60 14.51
N ALA A 91 -21.06 5.97 15.15
CA ALA A 91 -21.76 6.55 16.31
C ALA A 91 -20.85 6.76 17.53
N HIS A 92 -19.77 5.98 17.64
CA HIS A 92 -18.73 6.13 18.66
C HIS A 92 -17.58 7.05 18.21
N GLY A 93 -17.73 7.75 17.10
CA GLY A 93 -16.78 8.76 16.61
C GLY A 93 -15.67 8.23 15.70
N ALA A 94 -15.74 6.97 15.25
CA ALA A 94 -14.81 6.46 14.25
C ALA A 94 -15.05 7.13 12.88
N GLY A 95 -13.99 7.66 12.28
CA GLY A 95 -13.99 8.23 10.94
C GLY A 95 -12.71 7.92 10.16
N PRO A 96 -12.56 8.43 8.93
CA PRO A 96 -11.36 8.25 8.13
C PRO A 96 -10.08 8.60 8.91
N GLY A 97 -9.10 7.70 8.90
CA GLY A 97 -7.83 7.88 9.63
C GLY A 97 -7.91 7.60 11.15
N THR A 98 -9.05 7.15 11.66
CA THR A 98 -9.19 6.78 13.08
C THR A 98 -8.69 5.35 13.32
N PHE A 99 -7.97 5.14 14.42
CA PHE A 99 -7.53 3.81 14.86
C PHE A 99 -8.58 3.16 15.76
N VAL A 100 -8.94 1.91 15.47
CA VAL A 100 -9.85 1.08 16.28
C VAL A 100 -9.08 -0.16 16.71
N ALA A 101 -8.98 -0.38 18.03
CA ALA A 101 -8.34 -1.57 18.57
C ALA A 101 -9.28 -2.79 18.49
N LEU A 102 -8.71 -3.95 18.15
CA LEU A 102 -9.39 -5.25 18.21
C LEU A 102 -8.81 -6.04 19.38
N SER A 103 -9.68 -6.71 20.15
CA SER A 103 -9.31 -7.52 21.32
C SER A 103 -9.55 -9.00 21.07
#